data_AF-A0A4Y9YV45-F1
#
_entry.id   AF-A0A4Y9YV45-F1
#
_cell.length_a   1.000
_cell.length_b   1.000
_cell.length_c   1.000
_cell.angle_alpha   90.00
_cell.angle_beta   90.00
_cell.angle_gamma   90.00
#
_symmetry.space_group_name_H-M   'P 1'
#
loop_
_entity.id
_entity.type
_entity.pdbx_description
1 polymer ?
#
loop_
_entity_poly.entity_id
_entity_poly.type
_entity_poly.pdbx_seq_one_letter_code
_entity_poly.pdbx_strand_id
1 'polypeptide(L)'
;MAFKSLAAFVALAGAANAAITRRVSCPDGKNTATNAACCALFPILDDIQTNLFDGAECGEEVHESLRLTFHDAIGFSLNPGASFGTNFAGGGADGSIVTFSDIETNFHANNGIDEIVEAQKPFIQAHNITAGDFIQFAGAVGVSNCPGAPSLEFMFGRPDAVAPAADKTVPEPFDTVDSILSRFSDVGFTADEVVALLSSHTVAAADHVDPTIPGTPFDSTPEIFDTQFFVETQLRGTLFPGTGGNQGEVESPLRGEIRLQSDSELARDSRTACLWQGFVNNQSKMQSAFKSAMAKLAVVGHNTADMVDCSEVIPAGKPVTGTAHFPAGLSNADIEQACASTPFPTLPTDPGPVTSVAPVQIGFSCPFRVRVPSEMARKGSRLAIIGVFLPVREFSEGAEALVSLPPTQRDRHASSGNKPCERLLSSVLLYYELVRIYHPDSPVARVYPPEVSQARFHAISAAYDTLRGRKPGAVADEAGPTRRHDFHDLSNAVWRAKQRQRADKLSVGRDDRWKDSIIFGAIFLAGGIFILQTHFARTKAINQTLHPPVSSSSRERSESQKASAARRDEDLLAAPASELSPDSDLPRV
;
A
#
# COMPACT_ATOMS: atom_id res chain seq x y z
N MET A 1 59.24 24.79 -16.19
CA MET A 1 59.27 23.34 -15.86
C MET A 1 58.63 23.02 -14.51
N ALA A 2 58.59 23.94 -13.52
CA ALA A 2 58.04 23.66 -12.18
C ALA A 2 56.49 23.61 -12.07
N PHE A 3 55.74 24.15 -13.05
CA PHE A 3 54.27 24.21 -12.98
C PHE A 3 53.55 22.93 -13.44
N LYS A 4 54.24 22.02 -14.15
CA LYS A 4 53.66 20.73 -14.58
C LYS A 4 53.71 19.65 -13.49
N SER A 5 54.61 19.78 -12.53
CA SER A 5 54.77 18.83 -11.43
C SER A 5 53.75 19.05 -10.30
N LEU A 6 53.21 20.26 -10.14
CA LEU A 6 52.21 20.57 -9.11
C LEU A 6 50.80 20.04 -9.49
N ALA A 7 50.44 20.07 -10.78
CA ALA A 7 49.17 19.53 -11.27
C ALA A 7 49.07 18.00 -11.14
N ALA A 8 50.19 17.28 -11.25
CA ALA A 8 50.22 15.83 -11.07
C ALA A 8 50.00 15.40 -9.60
N PHE A 9 50.45 16.21 -8.63
CA PHE A 9 50.23 15.93 -7.20
C PHE A 9 48.80 16.24 -6.75
N VAL A 10 48.15 17.26 -7.31
CA VAL A 10 46.72 17.53 -7.02
C VAL A 10 45.81 16.47 -7.65
N ALA A 11 46.18 15.93 -8.82
CA ALA A 11 45.46 14.80 -9.44
C ALA A 11 45.62 13.48 -8.65
N LEU A 12 46.77 13.22 -8.01
CA LEU A 12 46.94 12.07 -7.12
C LEU A 12 46.34 12.26 -5.72
N ALA A 13 46.23 13.48 -5.22
CA ALA A 13 45.55 13.76 -3.95
C ALA A 13 44.01 13.69 -4.08
N GLY A 14 43.45 13.97 -5.25
CA GLY A 14 42.02 13.84 -5.53
C GLY A 14 41.51 12.40 -5.67
N ALA A 15 42.40 11.44 -5.92
CA ALA A 15 42.04 10.02 -6.07
C ALA A 15 42.14 9.20 -4.77
N ALA A 16 42.69 9.78 -3.68
CA ALA A 16 42.95 9.07 -2.43
C ALA A 16 41.88 9.27 -1.32
N ASN A 17 40.84 10.08 -1.59
CA ASN A 17 39.71 10.29 -0.68
C ASN A 17 38.38 9.72 -1.19
N ALA A 18 38.43 8.73 -2.09
CA ALA A 18 37.35 7.74 -2.11
C ALA A 18 37.51 6.93 -0.82
N ALA A 19 36.88 7.38 0.27
CA ALA A 19 36.77 6.59 1.47
C ALA A 19 36.30 5.20 1.03
N ILE A 20 37.12 4.17 1.27
CA ILE A 20 36.69 2.79 1.10
C ILE A 20 35.60 2.61 2.14
N THR A 21 34.34 2.86 1.76
CA THR A 21 33.19 2.60 2.62
C THR A 21 33.23 1.11 2.92
N ARG A 22 33.57 0.77 4.16
CA ARG A 22 33.66 -0.62 4.57
C ARG A 22 32.28 -1.23 4.39
N ARG A 23 32.18 -2.26 3.54
CA ARG A 23 30.95 -3.01 3.35
C ARG A 23 30.97 -4.26 4.24
N VAL A 24 29.79 -4.62 4.72
CA VAL A 24 29.52 -5.84 5.47
C VAL A 24 28.97 -6.87 4.51
N SER A 25 29.49 -8.10 4.55
CA SER A 25 28.89 -9.23 3.84
C SER A 25 27.59 -9.62 4.53
N CYS A 26 26.50 -9.68 3.76
CA CYS A 26 25.21 -10.06 4.30
C CYS A 26 25.15 -11.57 4.57
N PRO A 27 24.28 -12.03 5.50
CA PRO A 27 24.19 -13.44 5.88
C PRO A 27 23.82 -14.39 4.72
N ASP A 28 23.26 -13.86 3.63
CA ASP A 28 22.91 -14.61 2.42
C ASP A 28 24.12 -15.08 1.60
N GLY A 29 25.33 -14.58 1.90
CA GLY A 29 26.56 -14.93 1.19
C GLY A 29 26.65 -14.40 -0.25
N LYS A 30 25.67 -13.60 -0.70
CA LYS A 30 25.59 -13.03 -2.05
C LYS A 30 25.73 -11.50 -2.03
N ASN A 31 25.06 -10.84 -1.10
CA ASN A 31 24.95 -9.39 -1.07
C ASN A 31 25.92 -8.77 -0.06
N THR A 32 26.21 -7.48 -0.25
CA THR A 32 26.99 -6.68 0.70
C THR A 32 26.30 -5.34 0.90
N ALA A 33 26.31 -4.82 2.13
CA ALA A 33 25.74 -3.54 2.47
C ALA A 33 26.76 -2.64 3.17
N THR A 34 26.61 -1.32 3.06
CA THR A 34 27.37 -0.32 3.81
C THR A 34 27.03 -0.32 5.30
N ASN A 35 25.79 -0.71 5.65
CA ASN A 35 25.36 -0.96 7.02
C ASN A 35 24.74 -2.36 7.15
N ALA A 36 25.11 -3.10 8.20
CA ALA A 36 24.60 -4.46 8.44
C ALA A 36 23.07 -4.51 8.60
N ALA A 37 22.42 -3.43 9.05
CA ALA A 37 20.97 -3.35 9.16
C ALA A 37 20.26 -3.53 7.80
N CYS A 38 20.85 -3.02 6.71
CA CYS A 38 20.27 -3.12 5.37
C CYS A 38 20.26 -4.56 4.83
N CYS A 39 21.07 -5.46 5.39
CA CYS A 39 21.10 -6.86 4.95
C CYS A 39 19.76 -7.59 5.14
N ALA A 40 18.93 -7.15 6.09
CA ALA A 40 17.60 -7.71 6.31
C ALA A 40 16.63 -7.44 5.15
N LEU A 41 16.93 -6.46 4.29
CA LEU A 41 16.04 -6.00 3.22
C LEU A 41 16.20 -6.81 1.93
N PHE A 42 17.35 -7.45 1.68
CA PHE A 42 17.54 -8.24 0.45
C PHE A 42 16.59 -9.43 0.32
N PRO A 43 16.32 -10.23 1.39
CA PRO A 43 15.30 -11.28 1.32
C PRO A 43 13.89 -10.72 1.09
N ILE A 44 13.58 -9.55 1.64
CA ILE A 44 12.30 -8.87 1.44
C ILE A 44 12.16 -8.44 -0.02
N LEU A 45 13.22 -7.83 -0.58
CA LEU A 45 13.29 -7.43 -1.99
C LEU A 45 12.99 -8.61 -2.92
N ASP A 46 13.70 -9.73 -2.74
CA ASP A 46 13.53 -10.92 -3.59
C ASP A 46 12.10 -11.47 -3.49
N ASP A 47 11.51 -11.44 -2.30
CA ASP A 47 10.15 -11.93 -2.03
C ASP A 47 9.07 -11.02 -2.66
N ILE A 48 9.10 -9.72 -2.39
CA ILE A 48 8.08 -8.79 -2.91
C ILE A 48 8.18 -8.66 -4.43
N GLN A 49 9.39 -8.67 -5.02
CA GLN A 49 9.52 -8.67 -6.48
C GLN A 49 8.87 -9.88 -7.13
N THR A 50 8.98 -11.05 -6.48
CA THR A 50 8.44 -12.30 -7.03
C THR A 50 6.94 -12.46 -6.76
N ASN A 51 6.48 -12.10 -5.57
CA ASN A 51 5.17 -12.53 -5.05
C ASN A 51 4.17 -11.38 -4.83
N LEU A 52 4.65 -10.14 -4.72
CA LEU A 52 3.81 -8.94 -4.68
C LEU A 52 3.75 -8.25 -6.05
N PHE A 53 4.89 -8.05 -6.71
CA PHE A 53 4.99 -7.33 -7.99
C PHE A 53 5.11 -8.25 -9.21
N ASP A 54 4.55 -9.45 -9.13
CA ASP A 54 4.38 -10.40 -10.24
C ASP A 54 5.64 -10.63 -11.12
N GLY A 55 6.83 -10.58 -10.52
CA GLY A 55 8.10 -10.73 -11.24
C GLY A 55 8.72 -9.40 -11.68
N ALA A 56 8.62 -8.37 -10.85
CA ALA A 56 9.14 -7.02 -11.08
C ALA A 56 8.46 -6.24 -12.22
N GLU A 57 7.14 -6.40 -12.31
CA GLU A 57 6.27 -5.60 -13.18
C GLU A 57 5.96 -4.23 -12.54
N CYS A 58 5.68 -3.23 -13.38
CA CYS A 58 5.11 -1.95 -12.96
C CYS A 58 3.62 -2.02 -13.31
N GLY A 59 2.84 -2.64 -12.42
CA GLY A 59 1.41 -2.85 -12.59
C GLY A 59 0.66 -2.47 -11.32
N GLU A 60 -0.54 -3.03 -11.15
CA GLU A 60 -1.48 -2.63 -10.09
C GLU A 60 -0.84 -2.58 -8.69
N GLU A 61 -0.23 -3.68 -8.23
CA GLU A 61 0.36 -3.73 -6.90
C GLU A 61 1.49 -2.71 -6.68
N VAL A 62 2.18 -2.28 -7.75
CA VAL A 62 3.17 -1.19 -7.69
C VAL A 62 2.48 0.16 -7.55
N HIS A 63 1.43 0.42 -8.33
CA HIS A 63 0.66 1.67 -8.30
C HIS A 63 0.04 1.87 -6.92
N GLU A 64 -0.60 0.83 -6.38
CA GLU A 64 -1.19 0.85 -5.05
C GLU A 64 -0.14 1.00 -3.96
N SER A 65 1.02 0.33 -4.08
CA SER A 65 2.11 0.46 -3.11
C SER A 65 2.70 1.87 -3.10
N LEU A 66 2.81 2.52 -4.26
CA LEU A 66 3.22 3.93 -4.36
C LEU A 66 2.18 4.84 -3.72
N ARG A 67 0.89 4.65 -4.03
CA ARG A 67 -0.21 5.41 -3.41
C ARG A 67 -0.17 5.24 -1.88
N LEU A 68 0.01 4.03 -1.38
CA LEU A 68 0.06 3.74 0.06
C LEU A 68 1.16 4.54 0.78
N THR A 69 2.30 4.80 0.14
CA THR A 69 3.36 5.64 0.75
C THR A 69 2.89 7.05 1.09
N PHE A 70 2.03 7.64 0.25
CA PHE A 70 1.46 8.97 0.47
C PHE A 70 0.38 8.95 1.54
N HIS A 71 -0.55 7.99 1.46
CA HIS A 71 -1.67 7.89 2.38
C HIS A 71 -1.23 7.61 3.83
N ASP A 72 -0.13 6.86 4.01
CA ASP A 72 0.54 6.73 5.32
C ASP A 72 1.19 8.07 5.72
N ALA A 73 2.12 8.58 4.91
CA ALA A 73 2.98 9.69 5.29
C ALA A 73 2.26 11.04 5.51
N ILE A 74 1.20 11.32 4.76
CA ILE A 74 0.49 12.61 4.82
C ILE A 74 -0.45 12.70 6.03
N GLY A 75 -0.67 11.60 6.75
CA GLY A 75 -1.35 11.51 8.04
C GLY A 75 -0.60 12.19 9.19
N PHE A 76 -0.06 13.39 8.95
CA PHE A 76 0.76 14.20 9.84
C PHE A 76 0.35 15.67 9.77
N SER A 77 0.60 16.44 10.83
CA SER A 77 0.35 17.87 10.91
C SER A 77 1.37 18.55 11.81
N LEU A 78 1.93 19.67 11.34
CA LEU A 78 2.76 20.55 12.17
C LEU A 78 1.90 21.35 13.17
N ASN A 79 0.61 21.52 12.90
CA ASN A 79 -0.33 22.29 13.74
C ASN A 79 -1.64 21.53 14.01
N PRO A 80 -1.62 20.32 14.60
CA PRO A 80 -2.79 19.43 14.69
C PRO A 80 -3.95 20.05 15.48
N GLY A 81 -3.65 20.90 16.47
CA GLY A 81 -4.68 21.59 17.26
C GLY A 81 -5.48 22.58 16.42
N ALA A 82 -4.83 23.27 15.49
CA ALA A 82 -5.49 24.21 14.58
C ALA A 82 -6.15 23.50 13.39
N SER A 83 -5.47 22.49 12.82
CA SER A 83 -5.93 21.77 11.63
C SER A 83 -7.07 20.80 11.93
N PHE A 84 -7.02 20.11 13.08
CA PHE A 84 -7.89 18.97 13.37
C PHE A 84 -8.52 18.99 14.77
N GLY A 85 -8.20 19.99 15.61
CA GLY A 85 -8.70 20.04 16.98
C GLY A 85 -8.16 18.93 17.89
N THR A 86 -7.03 18.32 17.52
CA THR A 86 -6.36 17.27 18.29
C THR A 86 -4.97 17.74 18.73
N ASN A 87 -4.43 17.17 19.81
CA ASN A 87 -3.03 17.43 20.21
C ASN A 87 -2.03 16.46 19.57
N PHE A 88 -2.53 15.44 18.87
CA PHE A 88 -1.70 14.43 18.22
C PHE A 88 -1.44 14.84 16.79
N ALA A 89 -0.16 15.00 16.44
CA ALA A 89 0.28 15.40 15.10
C ALA A 89 -0.09 14.37 14.02
N GLY A 90 -0.33 13.11 14.39
CA GLY A 90 -0.16 11.99 13.46
C GLY A 90 1.29 11.52 13.45
N GLY A 91 1.53 10.28 13.05
CA GLY A 91 2.87 9.67 13.02
C GLY A 91 3.65 9.91 11.73
N GLY A 92 2.99 10.37 10.68
CA GLY A 92 3.60 10.51 9.36
C GLY A 92 3.86 9.14 8.73
N ALA A 93 5.05 8.94 8.18
CA ALA A 93 5.40 7.68 7.52
C ALA A 93 5.72 6.59 8.56
N ASP A 94 4.76 6.18 9.40
CA ASP A 94 4.96 5.27 10.53
C ASP A 94 4.25 3.90 10.36
N GLY A 95 3.51 3.71 9.27
CA GLY A 95 2.73 2.51 9.03
C GLY A 95 1.44 2.43 9.85
N SER A 96 0.92 3.57 10.34
CA SER A 96 -0.35 3.62 11.06
C SER A 96 -1.49 3.09 10.20
N ILE A 97 -1.48 3.35 8.90
CA ILE A 97 -2.54 2.90 7.97
C ILE A 97 -2.63 1.36 7.86
N VAL A 98 -1.53 0.65 8.11
CA VAL A 98 -1.52 -0.83 8.19
C VAL A 98 -1.83 -1.31 9.59
N THR A 99 -1.22 -0.69 10.61
CA THR A 99 -1.36 -1.08 12.03
C THR A 99 -2.78 -0.85 12.55
N PHE A 100 -3.40 0.25 12.13
CA PHE A 100 -4.76 0.68 12.49
C PHE A 100 -5.67 0.69 11.26
N SER A 101 -5.51 -0.30 10.38
CA SER A 101 -6.28 -0.40 9.13
C SER A 101 -7.80 -0.36 9.36
N ASP A 102 -8.29 -1.00 10.43
CA ASP A 102 -9.71 -1.01 10.81
C ASP A 102 -10.29 0.39 11.08
N ILE A 103 -9.43 1.41 11.21
CA ILE A 103 -9.82 2.81 11.38
C ILE A 103 -9.50 3.58 10.11
N GLU A 104 -8.23 3.59 9.68
CA GLU A 104 -7.77 4.52 8.65
C GLU A 104 -8.27 4.18 7.25
N THR A 105 -8.42 2.89 6.90
CA THR A 105 -8.92 2.51 5.57
C THR A 105 -10.42 2.74 5.41
N ASN A 106 -11.13 3.08 6.49
CA ASN A 106 -12.54 3.47 6.46
C ASN A 106 -12.74 4.97 6.21
N PHE A 107 -11.68 5.77 6.19
CA PHE A 107 -11.77 7.18 5.80
C PHE A 107 -12.06 7.31 4.31
N HIS A 108 -12.92 8.25 3.93
CA HIS A 108 -13.37 8.38 2.54
C HIS A 108 -12.20 8.60 1.56
N ALA A 109 -11.23 9.44 1.95
CA ALA A 109 -10.02 9.67 1.17
C ALA A 109 -9.15 8.41 0.97
N ASN A 110 -9.30 7.40 1.84
CA ASN A 110 -8.56 6.13 1.79
C ASN A 110 -9.34 5.00 1.08
N ASN A 111 -10.46 5.29 0.41
CA ASN A 111 -11.20 4.27 -0.34
C ASN A 111 -10.27 3.49 -1.30
N GLY A 112 -10.34 2.16 -1.23
CA GLY A 112 -9.53 1.22 -2.01
C GLY A 112 -8.11 0.95 -1.47
N ILE A 113 -7.67 1.61 -0.40
CA ILE A 113 -6.34 1.35 0.19
C ILE A 113 -6.30 0.02 0.95
N ASP A 114 -7.44 -0.47 1.41
CA ASP A 114 -7.55 -1.71 2.18
C ASP A 114 -7.03 -2.94 1.40
N GLU A 115 -7.22 -2.98 0.08
CA GLU A 115 -6.76 -4.10 -0.76
C GLU A 115 -5.24 -4.28 -0.69
N ILE A 116 -4.47 -3.21 -0.92
CA ILE A 116 -3.01 -3.25 -0.84
C ILE A 116 -2.49 -3.41 0.59
N VAL A 117 -3.16 -2.80 1.59
CA VAL A 117 -2.81 -3.00 3.00
C VAL A 117 -2.88 -4.48 3.38
N GLU A 118 -3.98 -5.15 3.02
CA GLU A 118 -4.15 -6.58 3.28
C GLU A 118 -3.22 -7.45 2.43
N ALA A 119 -2.80 -7.00 1.24
CA ALA A 119 -1.79 -7.68 0.44
C ALA A 119 -0.37 -7.59 1.04
N GLN A 120 -0.03 -6.47 1.69
CA GLN A 120 1.29 -6.23 2.28
C GLN A 120 1.46 -6.85 3.69
N LYS A 121 0.40 -6.93 4.50
CA LYS A 121 0.43 -7.49 5.87
C LYS A 121 1.15 -8.84 6.03
N PRO A 122 0.95 -9.85 5.16
CA PRO A 122 1.65 -11.14 5.27
C PRO A 122 3.17 -11.00 5.14
N PHE A 123 3.67 -10.10 4.29
CA PHE A 123 5.10 -9.87 4.11
C PHE A 123 5.70 -9.16 5.33
N ILE A 124 5.01 -8.16 5.86
CA ILE A 124 5.37 -7.46 7.10
C ILE A 124 5.55 -8.48 8.24
N GLN A 125 4.57 -9.36 8.41
CA GLN A 125 4.60 -10.41 9.43
C GLN A 125 5.70 -11.45 9.17
N ALA A 126 5.86 -11.91 7.94
CA ALA A 126 6.82 -12.96 7.59
C ALA A 126 8.27 -12.52 7.79
N HIS A 127 8.57 -11.25 7.48
CA HIS A 127 9.92 -10.68 7.57
C HIS A 127 10.19 -9.94 8.89
N ASN A 128 9.19 -9.80 9.75
CA ASN A 128 9.30 -9.11 11.05
C ASN A 128 9.94 -7.71 10.91
N ILE A 129 9.42 -6.95 9.94
CA ILE A 129 9.76 -5.55 9.66
C ILE A 129 8.60 -4.67 10.13
N THR A 130 8.87 -3.41 10.51
CA THR A 130 7.80 -2.49 10.89
C THR A 130 6.96 -2.13 9.67
N ALA A 131 5.68 -1.82 9.90
CA ALA A 131 4.78 -1.46 8.81
C ALA A 131 5.27 -0.24 8.03
N GLY A 132 5.71 0.82 8.73
CA GLY A 132 6.21 2.03 8.07
C GLY A 132 7.44 1.77 7.20
N ASP A 133 8.38 0.94 7.68
CA ASP A 133 9.55 0.60 6.85
C ASP A 133 9.16 -0.22 5.63
N PHE A 134 8.21 -1.16 5.77
CA PHE A 134 7.76 -1.97 4.65
C PHE A 134 7.02 -1.16 3.59
N ILE A 135 6.11 -0.25 3.97
CA ILE A 135 5.35 0.60 3.03
C ILE A 135 6.31 1.40 2.16
N GLN A 136 7.25 2.10 2.79
CA GLN A 136 8.21 2.95 2.08
C GLN A 136 9.20 2.11 1.25
N PHE A 137 9.55 0.91 1.71
CA PHE A 137 10.38 -0.03 0.95
C PHE A 137 9.65 -0.56 -0.29
N ALA A 138 8.40 -1.01 -0.13
CA ALA A 138 7.57 -1.51 -1.21
C ALA A 138 7.31 -0.43 -2.26
N GLY A 139 7.01 0.81 -1.86
CA GLY A 139 6.89 1.94 -2.77
C GLY A 139 8.18 2.23 -3.54
N ALA A 140 9.33 2.29 -2.85
CA ALA A 140 10.62 2.54 -3.50
C ALA A 140 11.05 1.42 -4.47
N VAL A 141 10.85 0.17 -4.09
CA VAL A 141 11.13 -1.01 -4.94
C VAL A 141 10.15 -1.05 -6.11
N GLY A 142 8.86 -0.88 -5.87
CA GLY A 142 7.83 -0.90 -6.90
C GLY A 142 8.09 0.17 -7.97
N VAL A 143 8.33 1.41 -7.56
CA VAL A 143 8.69 2.50 -8.48
C VAL A 143 9.94 2.17 -9.30
N SER A 144 10.93 1.46 -8.75
CA SER A 144 12.11 1.04 -9.51
C SER A 144 11.80 0.08 -10.67
N ASN A 145 10.64 -0.59 -10.65
CA ASN A 145 10.19 -1.48 -11.73
C ASN A 145 9.69 -0.71 -12.95
N CYS A 146 9.25 0.53 -12.76
CA CYS A 146 8.67 1.39 -13.79
C CYS A 146 9.78 2.04 -14.64
N PRO A 147 9.83 1.79 -15.97
CA PRO A 147 10.77 2.46 -16.85
C PRO A 147 10.66 3.97 -16.76
N GLY A 148 11.79 4.65 -16.60
CA GLY A 148 11.84 6.11 -16.46
C GLY A 148 11.75 6.62 -15.03
N ALA A 149 11.53 5.76 -14.03
CA ALA A 149 11.48 6.20 -12.64
C ALA A 149 12.88 6.54 -12.11
N PRO A 150 13.01 7.54 -11.22
CA PRO A 150 14.25 7.75 -10.49
C PRO A 150 14.44 6.64 -9.45
N SER A 151 15.70 6.35 -9.10
CA SER A 151 16.00 5.52 -7.92
C SER A 151 15.72 6.33 -6.66
N LEU A 152 14.66 5.94 -5.93
CA LEU A 152 14.24 6.59 -4.68
C LEU A 152 15.18 6.26 -3.53
N GLU A 153 15.26 7.19 -2.58
CA GLU A 153 15.99 7.00 -1.33
C GLU A 153 15.17 6.14 -0.37
N PHE A 154 15.84 5.29 0.40
CA PHE A 154 15.20 4.46 1.41
C PHE A 154 15.96 4.54 2.74
N MET A 155 15.38 5.30 3.67
CA MET A 155 15.82 5.35 5.07
C MET A 155 15.11 4.26 5.85
N PHE A 156 15.83 3.46 6.63
CA PHE A 156 15.34 2.32 7.40
C PHE A 156 15.40 2.59 8.91
N GLY A 157 14.39 2.17 9.67
CA GLY A 157 14.36 2.26 11.14
C GLY A 157 13.13 2.97 11.71
N ARG A 158 11.99 2.97 11.01
CA ARG A 158 10.74 3.53 11.55
C ARG A 158 10.23 2.68 12.72
N PRO A 159 9.85 3.28 13.85
CA PRO A 159 9.19 2.56 14.94
C PRO A 159 7.78 2.12 14.55
N ASP A 160 7.20 1.18 15.30
CA ASP A 160 5.79 0.84 15.15
C ASP A 160 4.90 2.03 15.51
N ALA A 161 3.85 2.25 14.71
CA ALA A 161 2.85 3.28 14.96
C ALA A 161 2.17 3.11 16.32
N VAL A 162 1.93 4.22 17.02
CA VAL A 162 1.36 4.22 18.38
C VAL A 162 -0.10 4.63 18.45
N ALA A 163 -0.62 5.26 17.38
CA ALA A 163 -2.01 5.69 17.25
C ALA A 163 -2.35 5.88 15.76
N PRO A 164 -3.65 5.79 15.37
CA PRO A 164 -4.06 6.09 14.01
C PRO A 164 -3.89 7.57 13.68
N ALA A 165 -3.70 7.87 12.40
CA ALA A 165 -3.82 9.23 11.88
C ALA A 165 -5.26 9.77 12.06
N ALA A 166 -5.39 11.09 12.16
CA ALA A 166 -6.71 11.73 12.13
C ALA A 166 -7.30 11.67 10.70
N ASP A 167 -8.62 11.55 10.60
CA ASP A 167 -9.33 11.68 9.33
C ASP A 167 -9.12 13.09 8.72
N LYS A 168 -9.36 13.23 7.42
CA LYS A 168 -9.23 14.47 6.62
C LYS A 168 -7.81 15.04 6.52
N THR A 169 -6.81 14.21 6.82
CA THR A 169 -5.38 14.52 6.60
C THR A 169 -4.96 14.30 5.15
N VAL A 170 -5.61 13.36 4.47
CA VAL A 170 -5.39 13.02 3.06
C VAL A 170 -6.27 13.91 2.17
N PRO A 171 -5.70 14.64 1.19
CA PRO A 171 -6.48 15.42 0.23
C PRO A 171 -7.41 14.56 -0.63
N GLU A 172 -8.56 15.12 -1.00
CA GLU A 172 -9.56 14.48 -1.84
C GLU A 172 -9.53 15.05 -3.27
N PRO A 173 -9.92 14.29 -4.30
CA PRO A 173 -9.84 14.76 -5.69
C PRO A 173 -10.76 15.95 -6.00
N PHE A 174 -11.72 16.26 -5.13
CA PHE A 174 -12.62 17.40 -5.23
C PHE A 174 -12.23 18.57 -4.31
N ASP A 175 -11.13 18.45 -3.56
CA ASP A 175 -10.61 19.57 -2.78
C ASP A 175 -10.12 20.68 -3.70
N THR A 176 -10.41 21.93 -3.31
CA THR A 176 -9.88 23.10 -4.01
C THR A 176 -8.35 23.14 -3.92
N VAL A 177 -7.70 23.76 -4.92
CA VAL A 177 -6.25 24.00 -4.90
C VAL A 177 -5.78 24.67 -3.60
N ASP A 178 -6.54 25.63 -3.06
CA ASP A 178 -6.22 26.27 -1.77
C ASP A 178 -6.18 25.28 -0.62
N SER A 179 -7.16 24.38 -0.54
CA SER A 179 -7.23 23.34 0.49
C SER A 179 -6.04 22.39 0.37
N ILE A 180 -5.76 21.89 -0.84
CA ILE A 180 -4.64 20.99 -1.11
C ILE A 180 -3.31 21.64 -0.72
N LEU A 181 -3.02 22.83 -1.24
CA LEU A 181 -1.76 23.52 -0.94
C LEU A 181 -1.63 23.87 0.55
N SER A 182 -2.72 24.21 1.22
CA SER A 182 -2.72 24.45 2.67
C SER A 182 -2.45 23.16 3.46
N ARG A 183 -3.05 22.02 3.05
CA ARG A 183 -2.83 20.71 3.68
C ARG A 183 -1.37 20.30 3.57
N PHE A 184 -0.79 20.38 2.37
CA PHE A 184 0.62 20.09 2.15
C PHE A 184 1.55 21.06 2.90
N SER A 185 1.23 22.35 2.95
CA SER A 185 2.00 23.32 3.74
C SER A 185 1.99 23.02 5.24
N ASP A 186 0.89 22.48 5.79
CA ASP A 186 0.80 22.05 7.19
C ASP A 186 1.64 20.80 7.48
N VAL A 187 2.02 20.03 6.46
CA VAL A 187 3.01 18.93 6.58
C VAL A 187 4.44 19.43 6.31
N GLY A 188 4.57 20.62 5.72
CA GLY A 188 5.86 21.26 5.41
C GLY A 188 6.27 21.18 3.94
N PHE A 189 5.34 20.94 3.03
CA PHE A 189 5.59 20.91 1.58
C PHE A 189 5.21 22.23 0.89
N THR A 190 6.00 22.59 -0.11
CA THR A 190 5.74 23.72 -1.01
C THR A 190 4.85 23.30 -2.17
N ALA A 191 4.22 24.27 -2.85
CA ALA A 191 3.44 23.99 -4.06
C ALA A 191 4.25 23.28 -5.15
N ASP A 192 5.53 23.62 -5.29
CA ASP A 192 6.43 22.96 -6.24
C ASP A 192 6.64 21.48 -5.90
N GLU A 193 6.76 21.15 -4.62
CA GLU A 193 6.86 19.77 -4.16
C GLU A 193 5.54 19.00 -4.32
N VAL A 194 4.37 19.67 -4.23
CA VAL A 194 3.07 19.04 -4.54
C VAL A 194 3.03 18.60 -6.00
N VAL A 195 3.38 19.49 -6.93
CA VAL A 195 3.44 19.16 -8.36
C VAL A 195 4.48 18.08 -8.63
N ALA A 196 5.61 18.11 -7.92
CA ALA A 196 6.61 17.05 -8.02
C ALA A 196 6.05 15.69 -7.57
N LEU A 197 5.37 15.61 -6.43
CA LEU A 197 4.78 14.37 -5.90
C LEU A 197 3.68 13.82 -6.84
N LEU A 198 2.89 14.68 -7.47
CA LEU A 198 1.89 14.28 -8.47
C LEU A 198 2.48 13.65 -9.74
N SER A 199 3.81 13.64 -9.90
CA SER A 199 4.45 12.77 -10.90
C SER A 199 4.15 11.28 -10.62
N SER A 200 3.70 10.89 -9.42
CA SER A 200 3.20 9.54 -9.17
C SER A 200 2.01 9.16 -10.07
N HIS A 201 1.21 10.13 -10.53
CA HIS A 201 0.02 9.86 -11.33
C HIS A 201 0.34 9.35 -12.76
N THR A 202 1.59 9.42 -13.23
CA THR A 202 1.99 8.79 -14.51
C THR A 202 2.13 7.27 -14.43
N VAL A 203 2.15 6.71 -13.22
CA VAL A 203 2.13 5.25 -12.98
C VAL A 203 0.99 4.88 -12.04
N ALA A 204 -0.23 5.22 -12.44
CA ALA A 204 -1.41 5.10 -11.60
C ALA A 204 -2.72 4.94 -12.40
N ALA A 205 -3.72 4.42 -11.70
CA ALA A 205 -5.10 4.32 -12.16
C ALA A 205 -6.09 4.56 -11.01
N ALA A 206 -7.37 4.75 -11.35
CA ALA A 206 -8.45 4.92 -10.41
C ALA A 206 -9.46 3.77 -10.48
N ASP A 207 -9.85 3.26 -9.31
CA ASP A 207 -10.87 2.20 -9.18
C ASP A 207 -12.23 2.70 -8.68
N HIS A 208 -12.22 3.73 -7.84
CA HIS A 208 -13.39 4.11 -7.05
C HIS A 208 -13.96 5.50 -7.39
N VAL A 209 -13.29 6.27 -8.25
CA VAL A 209 -13.81 7.56 -8.72
C VAL A 209 -15.02 7.31 -9.63
N ASP A 210 -14.86 6.45 -10.64
CA ASP A 210 -15.97 5.83 -11.37
C ASP A 210 -15.97 4.31 -11.15
N PRO A 211 -16.83 3.79 -10.26
CA PRO A 211 -16.91 2.36 -9.97
C PRO A 211 -17.35 1.46 -11.15
N THR A 212 -17.77 2.03 -12.28
CA THR A 212 -18.16 1.28 -13.48
C THR A 212 -16.98 0.90 -14.37
N ILE A 213 -15.84 1.55 -14.19
CA ILE A 213 -14.62 1.40 -15.00
C ILE A 213 -13.37 1.39 -14.11
N PRO A 214 -13.22 0.41 -13.20
CA PRO A 214 -12.06 0.34 -12.35
C PRO A 214 -10.78 0.05 -13.16
N GLY A 215 -9.63 0.45 -12.66
CA GLY A 215 -8.34 0.38 -13.34
C GLY A 215 -8.17 1.43 -14.45
N THR A 216 -8.95 2.52 -14.46
CA THR A 216 -8.82 3.55 -15.51
C THR A 216 -7.63 4.46 -15.20
N PRO A 217 -6.61 4.52 -16.08
CA PRO A 217 -5.39 5.28 -15.83
C PRO A 217 -5.56 6.80 -15.94
N PHE A 218 -4.64 7.54 -15.33
CA PHE A 218 -4.59 9.01 -15.39
C PHE A 218 -3.83 9.55 -16.61
N ASP A 219 -3.09 8.69 -17.30
CA ASP A 219 -2.46 9.00 -18.58
C ASP A 219 -2.47 7.77 -19.52
N SER A 220 -1.97 7.93 -20.74
CA SER A 220 -1.96 6.89 -21.76
C SER A 220 -0.87 5.82 -21.58
N THR A 221 0.04 5.99 -20.60
CA THR A 221 1.23 5.16 -20.39
C THR A 221 1.43 4.76 -18.93
N PRO A 222 0.43 4.15 -18.27
CA PRO A 222 0.44 3.94 -16.81
C PRO A 222 1.51 2.97 -16.29
N GLU A 223 2.27 2.30 -17.18
CA GLU A 223 3.37 1.41 -16.80
C GLU A 223 4.75 2.09 -16.94
N ILE A 224 4.80 3.33 -17.43
CA ILE A 224 6.02 4.08 -17.74
C ILE A 224 6.01 5.36 -16.91
N PHE A 225 7.06 5.57 -16.12
CA PHE A 225 7.23 6.81 -15.37
C PHE A 225 7.78 7.90 -16.30
N ASP A 226 6.90 8.53 -17.08
CA ASP A 226 7.25 9.59 -18.03
C ASP A 226 6.47 10.89 -17.78
N THR A 227 6.45 11.80 -18.75
CA THR A 227 5.83 13.11 -18.60
C THR A 227 4.45 13.19 -19.26
N GLN A 228 3.84 12.07 -19.70
CA GLN A 228 2.57 12.05 -20.40
C GLN A 228 1.42 12.56 -19.54
N PHE A 229 1.36 12.18 -18.27
CA PHE A 229 0.41 12.79 -17.31
C PHE A 229 0.40 14.32 -17.37
N PHE A 230 1.57 14.98 -17.39
CA PHE A 230 1.66 16.44 -17.46
C PHE A 230 1.23 17.02 -18.83
N VAL A 231 1.36 16.24 -19.91
CA VAL A 231 0.87 16.62 -21.25
C VAL A 231 -0.65 16.49 -21.31
N GLU A 232 -1.16 15.33 -20.92
CA GLU A 232 -2.54 14.92 -21.16
C GLU A 232 -3.50 15.66 -20.25
N THR A 233 -3.14 15.95 -19.00
CA THR A 233 -3.92 16.82 -18.11
C THR A 233 -4.07 18.27 -18.62
N GLN A 234 -3.13 18.75 -19.46
CA GLN A 234 -3.21 20.08 -20.07
C GLN A 234 -4.12 20.12 -21.31
N LEU A 235 -4.49 18.96 -21.87
CA LEU A 235 -5.44 18.89 -22.98
C LEU A 235 -6.85 19.25 -22.51
N ARG A 236 -7.64 19.85 -23.40
CA ARG A 236 -9.06 20.12 -23.16
C ARG A 236 -9.81 18.81 -22.88
N GLY A 237 -10.54 18.78 -21.76
CA GLY A 237 -11.49 17.69 -21.49
C GLY A 237 -12.63 17.69 -22.50
N THR A 238 -13.02 16.53 -23.01
CA THR A 238 -14.08 16.41 -24.03
C THR A 238 -15.09 15.30 -23.76
N LEU A 239 -14.80 14.40 -22.81
CA LEU A 239 -15.67 13.28 -22.46
C LEU A 239 -15.39 12.79 -21.04
N PHE A 240 -16.33 12.05 -20.46
CA PHE A 240 -16.06 11.14 -19.34
C PHE A 240 -15.81 9.73 -19.90
N PRO A 241 -14.77 9.00 -19.47
CA PRO A 241 -14.45 7.66 -20.01
C PRO A 241 -15.53 6.63 -19.67
N GLY A 242 -16.25 6.82 -18.56
CA GLY A 242 -17.36 5.98 -18.11
C GLY A 242 -18.66 6.77 -17.98
N THR A 243 -19.13 6.91 -16.75
CA THR A 243 -20.31 7.70 -16.37
C THR A 243 -19.91 9.11 -15.98
N GLY A 244 -20.74 10.11 -16.29
CA GLY A 244 -20.52 11.48 -15.85
C GLY A 244 -21.19 11.77 -14.51
N GLY A 245 -20.69 12.78 -13.79
CA GLY A 245 -21.28 13.25 -12.53
C GLY A 245 -20.72 12.59 -11.26
N ASN A 246 -19.59 11.90 -11.36
CA ASN A 246 -18.87 11.39 -10.20
C ASN A 246 -18.13 12.54 -9.49
N GLN A 247 -18.10 12.52 -8.16
CA GLN A 247 -17.50 13.58 -7.37
C GLN A 247 -15.96 13.56 -7.51
N GLY A 248 -15.37 14.70 -7.85
CA GLY A 248 -13.92 14.80 -8.07
C GLY A 248 -13.45 14.30 -9.43
N GLU A 249 -14.36 13.95 -10.35
CA GLU A 249 -14.05 13.63 -11.75
C GLU A 249 -14.42 14.81 -12.66
N VAL A 250 -13.59 15.09 -13.66
CA VAL A 250 -13.87 16.03 -14.75
C VAL A 250 -13.61 15.39 -16.10
N GLU A 251 -14.08 16.01 -17.18
CA GLU A 251 -13.85 15.48 -18.52
C GLU A 251 -12.35 15.30 -18.83
N SER A 252 -12.01 14.13 -19.36
CA SER A 252 -10.69 13.76 -19.85
C SER A 252 -10.59 13.99 -21.37
N PRO A 253 -9.37 13.98 -21.94
CA PRO A 253 -9.14 14.21 -23.36
C PRO A 253 -9.23 12.93 -24.19
N LEU A 254 -9.07 11.75 -23.57
CA LEU A 254 -9.01 10.45 -24.23
C LEU A 254 -10.05 9.47 -23.68
N ARG A 255 -10.49 8.56 -24.55
CA ARG A 255 -11.27 7.40 -24.11
C ARG A 255 -10.38 6.47 -23.29
N GLY A 256 -10.89 5.98 -22.17
CA GLY A 256 -10.14 5.09 -21.28
C GLY A 256 -9.09 5.79 -20.42
N GLU A 257 -9.06 7.12 -20.41
CA GLU A 257 -8.29 7.94 -19.45
C GLU A 257 -9.30 8.67 -18.55
N ILE A 258 -9.05 8.71 -17.25
CA ILE A 258 -9.86 9.45 -16.27
C ILE A 258 -9.08 10.66 -15.76
N ARG A 259 -9.79 11.75 -15.46
CA ARG A 259 -9.16 12.97 -14.96
C ARG A 259 -9.78 13.41 -13.65
N LEU A 260 -8.92 13.55 -12.64
CA LEU A 260 -9.32 14.11 -11.35
C LEU A 260 -9.49 15.63 -11.45
N GLN A 261 -10.46 16.17 -10.73
CA GLN A 261 -10.70 17.61 -10.65
C GLN A 261 -9.47 18.33 -10.08
N SER A 262 -8.87 17.82 -9.01
CA SER A 262 -7.66 18.36 -8.39
C SER A 262 -6.51 18.52 -9.38
N ASP A 263 -6.26 17.50 -10.21
CA ASP A 263 -5.16 17.51 -11.19
C ASP A 263 -5.44 18.52 -12.31
N SER A 264 -6.68 18.56 -12.80
CA SER A 264 -7.12 19.52 -13.80
C SER A 264 -6.94 20.97 -13.33
N GLU A 265 -7.28 21.24 -12.07
CA GLU A 265 -7.16 22.57 -11.45
C GLU A 265 -5.70 22.93 -11.13
N LEU A 266 -4.89 22.00 -10.58
CA LEU A 266 -3.47 22.22 -10.31
C LEU A 266 -2.66 22.44 -11.59
N ALA A 267 -3.02 21.79 -12.71
CA ALA A 267 -2.43 22.05 -14.03
C ALA A 267 -2.72 23.47 -14.56
N ARG A 268 -3.72 24.16 -13.99
CA ARG A 268 -4.22 25.46 -14.48
C ARG A 268 -4.08 26.60 -13.47
N ASP A 269 -3.82 26.32 -12.20
CA ASP A 269 -3.63 27.34 -11.17
C ASP A 269 -2.32 28.10 -11.37
N SER A 270 -2.37 29.43 -11.25
CA SER A 270 -1.22 30.32 -11.45
C SER A 270 0.00 30.00 -10.57
N ARG A 271 -0.19 29.35 -9.42
CA ARG A 271 0.88 28.97 -8.48
C ARG A 271 1.62 27.71 -8.90
N THR A 272 1.01 26.84 -9.71
CA THR A 272 1.52 25.49 -10.02
C THR A 272 1.68 25.24 -11.52
N ALA A 273 0.88 25.89 -12.38
CA ALA A 273 0.80 25.64 -13.82
C ALA A 273 2.15 25.75 -14.55
N CYS A 274 3.02 26.68 -14.15
CA CYS A 274 4.33 26.82 -14.80
C CYS A 274 5.32 25.72 -14.43
N LEU A 275 5.25 25.16 -13.22
CA LEU A 275 6.05 23.97 -12.90
C LEU A 275 5.45 22.73 -13.56
N TRP A 276 4.12 22.61 -13.57
CA TRP A 276 3.38 21.54 -14.25
C TRP A 276 3.82 21.40 -15.71
N GLN A 277 3.69 22.50 -16.49
CA GLN A 277 4.20 22.56 -17.86
C GLN A 277 5.72 22.41 -17.93
N GLY A 278 6.43 22.84 -16.88
CA GLY A 278 7.87 22.75 -16.78
C GLY A 278 8.42 21.32 -16.71
N PHE A 279 7.60 20.31 -16.46
CA PHE A 279 7.97 18.89 -16.55
C PHE A 279 7.75 18.29 -17.93
N VAL A 280 6.86 18.86 -18.75
CA VAL A 280 6.59 18.39 -20.11
C VAL A 280 7.89 18.30 -20.91
N ASN A 281 8.16 17.11 -21.47
CA ASN A 281 9.35 16.81 -22.26
C ASN A 281 10.69 17.07 -21.51
N ASN A 282 10.66 17.02 -20.17
CA ASN A 282 11.83 17.22 -19.33
C ASN A 282 11.95 16.13 -18.25
N GLN A 283 12.17 14.89 -18.71
CA GLN A 283 12.28 13.69 -17.86
C GLN A 283 13.23 13.88 -16.67
N SER A 284 14.42 14.43 -16.90
CA SER A 284 15.43 14.59 -15.84
C SER A 284 14.97 15.56 -14.74
N LYS A 285 14.28 16.65 -15.12
CA LYS A 285 13.75 17.60 -14.14
C LYS A 285 12.62 16.97 -13.32
N MET A 286 11.69 16.26 -13.96
CA MET A 286 10.61 15.54 -13.28
C MET A 286 11.16 14.49 -12.32
N GLN A 287 12.06 13.61 -12.79
CA GLN A 287 12.74 12.60 -11.98
C GLN A 287 13.45 13.20 -10.76
N SER A 288 14.19 14.29 -10.96
CA SER A 288 14.95 14.92 -9.87
C SER A 288 14.03 15.55 -8.83
N ALA A 289 12.96 16.23 -9.28
CA ALA A 289 11.98 16.84 -8.39
C ALA A 289 11.19 15.77 -7.61
N PHE A 290 10.67 14.74 -8.30
CA PHE A 290 9.95 13.64 -7.68
C PHE A 290 10.82 12.89 -6.67
N LYS A 291 12.06 12.55 -7.03
CA LYS A 291 13.01 11.91 -6.11
C LYS A 291 13.22 12.74 -4.83
N SER A 292 13.44 14.04 -4.98
CA SER A 292 13.65 14.93 -3.83
C SER A 292 12.40 15.03 -2.95
N ALA A 293 11.21 15.11 -3.55
CA ALA A 293 9.96 15.23 -2.82
C ALA A 293 9.59 13.91 -2.11
N MET A 294 9.81 12.77 -2.76
CA MET A 294 9.61 11.43 -2.17
C MET A 294 10.59 11.16 -1.03
N ALA A 295 11.85 11.57 -1.13
CA ALA A 295 12.82 11.44 -0.03
C ALA A 295 12.36 12.18 1.23
N LYS A 296 11.70 13.33 1.06
CA LYS A 296 11.08 14.11 2.15
C LYS A 296 9.79 13.45 2.65
N LEU A 297 8.91 13.01 1.76
CA LEU A 297 7.65 12.34 2.11
C LEU A 297 7.89 11.07 2.93
N ALA A 298 8.85 10.24 2.52
CA ALA A 298 9.14 8.97 3.17
C ALA A 298 9.60 9.12 4.63
N VAL A 299 10.02 10.31 5.06
CA VAL A 299 10.54 10.56 6.42
C VAL A 299 9.70 11.57 7.20
N VAL A 300 8.49 11.92 6.72
CA VAL A 300 7.55 12.74 7.49
C VAL A 300 7.30 12.08 8.85
N GLY A 301 7.39 12.87 9.93
CA GLY A 301 7.28 12.37 11.31
C GLY A 301 8.57 11.82 11.91
N HIS A 302 9.66 11.70 11.13
CA HIS A 302 10.91 11.06 11.56
C HIS A 302 12.12 11.98 11.51
N ASN A 303 13.12 11.67 12.33
CA ASN A 303 14.44 12.29 12.28
C ASN A 303 15.42 11.37 11.53
N THR A 304 15.89 11.80 10.37
CA THR A 304 16.78 10.97 9.53
C THR A 304 18.13 10.67 10.18
N ALA A 305 18.55 11.43 11.18
CA ALA A 305 19.77 11.16 11.95
C ALA A 305 19.68 9.86 12.78
N ASP A 306 18.45 9.40 13.09
CA ASP A 306 18.19 8.18 13.84
C ASP A 306 17.95 6.96 12.93
N MET A 307 18.01 7.17 11.61
CA MET A 307 17.70 6.16 10.59
C MET A 307 18.97 5.71 9.86
N VAL A 308 18.88 4.57 9.17
CA VAL A 308 19.96 4.02 8.35
C VAL A 308 19.61 4.19 6.88
N ASP A 309 20.50 4.84 6.11
CA ASP A 309 20.37 4.87 4.65
C ASP A 309 20.64 3.48 4.07
N CYS A 310 19.59 2.87 3.53
CA CYS A 310 19.60 1.58 2.85
C CYS A 310 19.20 1.70 1.37
N SER A 311 19.36 2.89 0.78
CA SER A 311 19.03 3.16 -0.62
C SER A 311 19.79 2.25 -1.60
N GLU A 312 20.95 1.72 -1.18
CA GLU A 312 21.74 0.76 -1.97
C GLU A 312 21.03 -0.57 -2.26
N VAL A 313 19.97 -0.89 -1.51
CA VAL A 313 19.16 -2.11 -1.69
C VAL A 313 18.13 -1.91 -2.81
N ILE A 314 17.71 -0.67 -3.07
CA ILE A 314 16.70 -0.38 -4.09
C ILE A 314 17.28 -0.68 -5.48
N PRO A 315 16.61 -1.49 -6.31
CA PRO A 315 17.09 -1.80 -7.65
C PRO A 315 17.32 -0.53 -8.49
N ALA A 316 18.29 -0.61 -9.41
CA ALA A 316 18.49 0.44 -10.39
C ALA A 316 17.27 0.49 -11.33
N GLY A 317 16.70 1.68 -11.50
CA GLY A 317 15.56 1.90 -12.39
C GLY A 317 15.90 1.58 -13.86
N LYS A 318 14.87 1.17 -14.61
CA LYS A 318 14.96 0.97 -16.07
C LYS A 318 14.94 2.35 -16.75
N PRO A 319 15.66 2.56 -17.87
CA PRO A 319 15.60 3.82 -18.61
C PRO A 319 14.18 4.07 -19.15
N VAL A 320 13.80 5.35 -19.30
CA VAL A 320 12.51 5.72 -19.89
C VAL A 320 12.39 5.16 -21.31
N THR A 321 11.21 4.68 -21.65
CA THR A 321 10.86 4.22 -22.99
C THR A 321 9.89 5.21 -23.60
N GLY A 322 10.26 5.84 -24.71
CA GLY A 322 9.43 6.87 -25.36
C GLY A 322 9.84 8.30 -25.02
N THR A 323 9.07 9.25 -25.52
CA THR A 323 9.24 10.70 -25.33
C THR A 323 7.87 11.34 -25.24
N ALA A 324 7.78 12.52 -24.62
CA ALA A 324 6.54 13.29 -24.57
C ALA A 324 5.95 13.51 -25.98
N HIS A 325 4.66 13.21 -26.13
CA HIS A 325 3.96 13.24 -27.41
C HIS A 325 2.48 13.58 -27.20
N PHE A 326 1.84 14.07 -28.26
CA PHE A 326 0.39 14.14 -28.29
C PHE A 326 -0.19 12.80 -28.73
N PRO A 327 -1.22 12.28 -28.03
CA PRO A 327 -2.01 11.16 -28.52
C PRO A 327 -2.54 11.43 -29.93
N ALA A 328 -2.75 10.37 -30.71
CA ALA A 328 -3.20 10.48 -32.09
C ALA A 328 -4.48 11.32 -32.21
N GLY A 329 -4.50 12.24 -33.18
CA GLY A 329 -5.63 13.15 -33.42
C GLY A 329 -5.65 14.41 -32.56
N LEU A 330 -4.72 14.57 -31.60
CA LEU A 330 -4.57 15.76 -30.79
C LEU A 330 -3.27 16.51 -31.11
N SER A 331 -3.23 17.78 -30.74
CA SER A 331 -2.11 18.68 -31.04
C SER A 331 -2.03 19.83 -30.04
N ASN A 332 -1.07 20.74 -30.25
CA ASN A 332 -1.01 22.01 -29.51
C ASN A 332 -2.31 22.83 -29.56
N ALA A 333 -3.18 22.64 -30.56
CA ALA A 333 -4.47 23.34 -30.65
C ALA A 333 -5.45 22.91 -29.55
N ASP A 334 -5.25 21.72 -28.97
CA ASP A 334 -6.12 21.12 -27.96
C ASP A 334 -5.64 21.42 -26.54
N ILE A 335 -4.49 22.09 -26.39
CA ILE A 335 -3.92 22.48 -25.11
C ILE A 335 -4.64 23.70 -24.52
N GLU A 336 -5.01 23.59 -23.25
CA GLU A 336 -5.47 24.70 -22.43
C GLU A 336 -4.28 25.33 -21.72
N GLN A 337 -3.58 26.22 -22.43
CA GLN A 337 -2.40 26.94 -21.93
C GLN A 337 -2.70 27.67 -20.61
N ALA A 338 -1.94 27.35 -19.56
CA ALA A 338 -2.08 28.01 -18.25
C ALA A 338 -0.81 28.69 -17.74
N CYS A 339 0.39 28.21 -18.09
CA CYS A 339 1.61 28.91 -17.71
C CYS A 339 1.72 30.25 -18.45
N ALA A 340 1.68 31.36 -17.71
CA ALA A 340 1.71 32.70 -18.29
C ALA A 340 3.08 33.12 -18.84
N SER A 341 4.18 32.54 -18.31
CA SER A 341 5.54 32.96 -18.65
C SER A 341 6.11 32.26 -19.89
N THR A 342 5.60 31.07 -20.22
CA THR A 342 6.21 30.19 -21.22
C THR A 342 5.11 29.47 -22.00
N PRO A 343 5.11 29.52 -23.35
CA PRO A 343 4.15 28.75 -24.15
C PRO A 343 4.40 27.25 -24.01
N PHE A 344 3.34 26.46 -24.12
CA PHE A 344 3.41 24.99 -24.12
C PHE A 344 4.29 24.51 -25.28
N PRO A 345 5.22 23.57 -25.06
CA PRO A 345 6.14 23.11 -26.09
C PRO A 345 5.40 22.43 -27.25
N THR A 346 5.96 22.52 -28.45
CA THR A 346 5.49 21.70 -29.58
C THR A 346 6.03 20.29 -29.45
N LEU A 347 5.14 19.31 -29.45
CA LEU A 347 5.45 17.89 -29.33
C LEU A 347 5.07 17.16 -30.63
N PRO A 348 5.70 16.01 -30.94
CA PRO A 348 5.21 15.14 -32.00
C PRO A 348 3.81 14.62 -31.66
N THR A 349 2.95 14.44 -32.66
CA THR A 349 1.66 13.74 -32.53
C THR A 349 1.83 12.31 -33.03
N ASP A 350 1.25 11.36 -32.30
CA ASP A 350 1.25 9.96 -32.72
C ASP A 350 0.55 9.76 -34.06
N PRO A 351 1.12 8.92 -34.95
CA PRO A 351 0.50 8.62 -36.22
C PRO A 351 -0.70 7.68 -36.04
N GLY A 352 -1.68 7.80 -36.93
CA GLY A 352 -2.80 6.87 -37.00
C GLY A 352 -4.08 7.40 -36.36
N PRO A 353 -5.08 6.53 -36.17
CA PRO A 353 -6.37 6.92 -35.58
C PRO A 353 -6.27 7.07 -34.06
N VAL A 354 -7.17 7.87 -33.49
CA VAL A 354 -7.37 7.95 -32.03
C VAL A 354 -7.68 6.55 -31.47
N THR A 355 -6.98 6.15 -30.42
CA THR A 355 -7.19 4.89 -29.69
C THR A 355 -7.76 5.13 -28.31
N SER A 356 -8.37 4.11 -27.71
CA SER A 356 -8.72 4.11 -26.28
C SER A 356 -7.51 3.66 -25.48
N VAL A 357 -7.23 4.32 -24.37
CA VAL A 357 -6.27 3.84 -23.37
C VAL A 357 -6.83 2.57 -22.73
N ALA A 358 -5.96 1.59 -22.49
CA ALA A 358 -6.33 0.32 -21.87
C ALA A 358 -6.34 0.46 -20.34
N PRO A 359 -7.29 -0.18 -19.64
CA PRO A 359 -7.26 -0.20 -18.18
C PRO A 359 -6.07 -1.00 -17.65
N VAL A 360 -5.51 -0.55 -16.53
CA VAL A 360 -4.54 -1.31 -15.75
C VAL A 360 -5.24 -2.57 -15.24
N GLN A 361 -4.57 -3.72 -15.37
CA GLN A 361 -5.16 -5.00 -14.99
C GLN A 361 -5.16 -5.17 -13.47
N ILE A 362 -6.34 -5.17 -12.87
CA ILE A 362 -6.52 -5.44 -11.44
C ILE A 362 -6.27 -6.94 -11.18
N GLY A 363 -5.03 -7.28 -10.79
CA GLY A 363 -4.56 -8.53 -10.19
C GLY A 363 -5.29 -9.86 -10.49
N PHE A 364 -5.42 -10.29 -11.75
CA PHE A 364 -5.68 -11.70 -12.12
C PHE A 364 -4.48 -12.34 -12.84
N SER A 365 -3.31 -12.41 -12.19
CA SER A 365 -2.21 -13.25 -12.66
C SER A 365 -2.56 -14.75 -12.51
N CYS A 366 -2.82 -15.40 -13.64
CA CYS A 366 -3.02 -16.85 -13.77
C CYS A 366 -1.65 -17.56 -13.74
N PRO A 367 -1.30 -18.35 -12.71
CA PRO A 367 0.03 -18.90 -12.59
C PRO A 367 0.12 -20.23 -13.33
N PHE A 368 0.16 -20.25 -14.67
CA PHE A 368 0.57 -21.47 -15.38
C PHE A 368 1.23 -21.17 -16.72
N ARG A 369 2.54 -20.93 -16.69
CA ARG A 369 3.42 -21.31 -17.81
C ARG A 369 3.96 -22.71 -17.50
N VAL A 370 3.27 -23.75 -17.97
CA VAL A 370 3.80 -25.13 -17.91
C VAL A 370 5.08 -25.18 -18.73
N ARG A 371 6.24 -25.11 -18.07
CA ARG A 371 7.52 -25.53 -18.64
C ARG A 371 7.59 -27.05 -18.46
N VAL A 372 7.43 -27.80 -19.55
CA VAL A 372 7.60 -29.26 -19.53
C VAL A 372 9.09 -29.55 -19.38
N PRO A 373 9.56 -30.18 -18.27
CA PRO A 373 10.95 -30.61 -18.16
C PRO A 373 11.12 -31.89 -18.99
N SER A 374 12.06 -31.87 -19.93
CA SER A 374 12.45 -33.02 -20.73
C SER A 374 13.35 -33.96 -19.93
N GLU A 375 12.82 -34.70 -18.96
CA GLU A 375 13.53 -35.85 -18.38
C GLU A 375 12.61 -36.66 -17.46
N MET A 376 11.87 -37.62 -18.02
CA MET A 376 11.45 -38.86 -17.33
C MET A 376 10.74 -39.79 -18.32
N ALA A 377 11.42 -40.12 -19.42
CA ALA A 377 11.13 -41.34 -20.16
C ALA A 377 12.04 -42.44 -19.60
N ARG A 378 11.55 -43.21 -18.62
CA ARG A 378 11.81 -44.66 -18.42
C ARG A 378 11.39 -45.15 -17.03
N LYS A 379 10.76 -46.32 -17.06
CA LYS A 379 10.46 -47.28 -15.97
C LYS A 379 9.18 -47.00 -15.19
N GLY A 380 8.17 -47.79 -15.51
CA GLY A 380 7.00 -47.97 -14.68
C GLY A 380 7.32 -48.74 -13.40
N SER A 381 6.64 -48.40 -12.33
CA SER A 381 6.29 -49.28 -11.22
C SER A 381 5.16 -48.63 -10.42
N ARG A 382 4.11 -49.41 -10.15
CA ARG A 382 2.96 -49.05 -9.32
C ARG A 382 3.36 -49.01 -7.85
N LEU A 383 2.93 -48.01 -7.08
CA LEU A 383 2.51 -48.21 -5.68
C LEU A 383 1.60 -47.06 -5.20
N ALA A 384 0.68 -47.44 -4.33
CA ALA A 384 -0.59 -46.81 -3.99
C ALA A 384 -0.51 -45.50 -3.17
N ILE A 385 -1.47 -44.60 -3.42
CA ILE A 385 -1.89 -43.55 -2.48
C ILE A 385 -3.38 -43.71 -2.21
N ILE A 386 -3.70 -43.97 -0.94
CA ILE A 386 -4.99 -43.75 -0.27
C ILE A 386 -5.08 -42.22 -0.07
N GLY A 387 -6.10 -41.43 -0.41
CA GLY A 387 -7.52 -41.68 -0.63
C GLY A 387 -8.30 -40.71 0.27
N VAL A 388 -8.64 -39.51 -0.22
CA VAL A 388 -9.78 -38.70 0.24
C VAL A 388 -10.44 -38.04 -0.99
N PHE A 389 -11.70 -38.41 -1.24
CA PHE A 389 -12.62 -38.10 -2.34
C PHE A 389 -13.24 -36.67 -2.20
N LEU A 390 -13.75 -35.92 -3.20
CA LEU A 390 -14.63 -36.13 -4.39
C LEU A 390 -14.56 -34.86 -5.31
N PRO A 391 -15.10 -34.83 -6.56
CA PRO A 391 -14.97 -35.75 -7.69
C PRO A 391 -14.49 -35.05 -8.98
N VAL A 392 -13.38 -35.52 -9.57
CA VAL A 392 -13.05 -35.27 -10.99
C VAL A 392 -13.68 -36.41 -11.78
N ARG A 393 -14.80 -36.14 -12.44
CA ARG A 393 -15.44 -37.11 -13.34
C ARG A 393 -16.09 -36.42 -14.53
N GLU A 394 -15.29 -35.73 -15.33
CA GLU A 394 -15.67 -35.33 -16.71
C GLU A 394 -14.46 -34.96 -17.60
N PHE A 395 -13.29 -35.51 -17.28
CA PHE A 395 -12.05 -35.29 -18.06
C PHE A 395 -11.55 -36.54 -18.81
N SER A 396 -12.38 -37.58 -18.99
CA SER A 396 -11.96 -38.82 -19.65
C SER A 396 -12.76 -39.27 -20.88
N GLU A 397 -13.56 -38.40 -21.52
CA GLU A 397 -14.23 -38.76 -22.80
C GLU A 397 -13.78 -37.93 -24.01
N GLY A 398 -12.80 -37.03 -23.86
CA GLY A 398 -12.23 -36.25 -24.97
C GLY A 398 -10.90 -36.80 -25.56
N ALA A 399 -10.27 -37.78 -24.92
CA ALA A 399 -8.90 -38.19 -25.23
C ALA A 399 -8.77 -39.54 -25.98
N GLU A 400 -9.87 -40.20 -26.35
CA GLU A 400 -9.86 -41.45 -27.14
C GLU A 400 -10.37 -41.31 -28.58
N ALA A 401 -10.49 -40.08 -29.10
CA ALA A 401 -10.92 -39.82 -30.48
C ALA A 401 -9.83 -39.21 -31.40
N LEU A 402 -8.54 -39.52 -31.17
CA LEU A 402 -7.44 -38.99 -31.99
C LEU A 402 -6.35 -40.02 -32.38
N VAL A 403 -6.64 -41.33 -32.28
CA VAL A 403 -5.70 -42.41 -32.66
C VAL A 403 -6.17 -43.24 -33.87
N SER A 404 -7.23 -42.83 -34.57
CA SER A 404 -7.87 -43.67 -35.60
C SER A 404 -8.07 -42.99 -36.96
N LEU A 405 -7.07 -42.28 -37.50
CA LEU A 405 -7.14 -41.75 -38.88
C LEU A 405 -5.87 -42.05 -39.71
N PRO A 406 -6.02 -42.41 -41.01
CA PRO A 406 -4.94 -42.87 -41.88
C PRO A 406 -4.00 -41.74 -42.38
N PRO A 407 -2.78 -42.09 -42.85
CA PRO A 407 -1.64 -41.19 -42.98
C PRO A 407 -1.60 -40.41 -44.31
N THR A 408 -2.70 -39.76 -44.71
CA THR A 408 -2.74 -38.93 -45.94
C THR A 408 -3.36 -37.53 -45.76
N GLN A 409 -3.59 -37.09 -44.51
CA GLN A 409 -4.01 -35.72 -44.19
C GLN A 409 -3.10 -35.01 -43.18
N ARG A 410 -1.81 -35.37 -43.10
CA ARG A 410 -0.86 -34.69 -42.19
C ARG A 410 -0.27 -33.38 -42.72
N ASP A 411 -0.43 -33.06 -44.01
CA ASP A 411 0.25 -31.89 -44.62
C ASP A 411 -0.69 -30.76 -45.09
N ARG A 412 -1.92 -30.66 -44.58
CA ARG A 412 -2.82 -29.53 -44.91
C ARG A 412 -3.49 -28.82 -43.74
N HIS A 413 -2.88 -28.87 -42.54
CA HIS A 413 -3.31 -28.08 -41.38
C HIS A 413 -2.16 -27.35 -40.65
N ALA A 414 -1.11 -26.96 -41.38
CA ALA A 414 -0.07 -26.05 -40.89
C ALA A 414 -0.32 -24.57 -41.27
N SER A 415 -1.55 -24.22 -41.68
CA SER A 415 -1.90 -22.86 -42.14
C SER A 415 -3.34 -22.49 -41.81
N SER A 416 -3.69 -22.41 -40.53
CA SER A 416 -4.69 -21.46 -40.03
C SER A 416 -4.54 -21.36 -38.51
N GLY A 417 -3.98 -20.23 -38.05
CA GLY A 417 -3.89 -19.90 -36.63
C GLY A 417 -5.26 -19.54 -36.08
N ASN A 418 -6.00 -20.52 -35.56
CA ASN A 418 -7.15 -20.28 -34.71
C ASN A 418 -7.25 -21.41 -33.68
N LYS A 419 -6.92 -21.12 -32.42
CA LYS A 419 -6.99 -22.09 -31.33
C LYS A 419 -8.41 -22.11 -30.75
N PRO A 420 -9.07 -23.27 -30.63
CA PRO A 420 -10.45 -23.39 -30.12
C PRO A 420 -10.63 -23.09 -28.62
N CYS A 421 -9.57 -22.69 -27.91
CA CYS A 421 -9.63 -22.33 -26.48
C CYS A 421 -10.24 -20.93 -26.24
N GLU A 422 -10.09 -19.99 -27.18
CA GLU A 422 -10.61 -18.61 -27.03
C GLU A 422 -12.14 -18.53 -27.05
N ARG A 423 -12.83 -19.39 -27.82
CA ARG A 423 -14.30 -19.31 -27.96
C ARG A 423 -15.07 -19.88 -26.75
N LEU A 424 -14.52 -20.87 -26.05
CA LEU A 424 -15.17 -21.48 -24.88
C LEU A 424 -14.96 -20.64 -23.61
N LEU A 425 -13.83 -19.92 -23.48
CA LEU A 425 -13.59 -19.00 -22.38
C LEU A 425 -14.39 -17.69 -22.53
N SER A 426 -14.49 -17.15 -23.74
CA SER A 426 -15.27 -15.92 -23.99
C SER A 426 -16.77 -16.10 -23.68
N SER A 427 -17.34 -17.30 -23.91
CA SER A 427 -18.76 -17.58 -23.66
C SER A 427 -19.11 -17.89 -22.20
N VAL A 428 -18.13 -18.27 -21.38
CA VAL A 428 -18.30 -18.43 -19.92
C VAL A 428 -18.06 -17.11 -19.20
N LEU A 429 -17.09 -16.31 -19.66
CA LEU A 429 -16.75 -15.01 -19.08
C LEU A 429 -17.82 -13.94 -19.38
N LEU A 430 -18.36 -13.89 -20.61
CA LEU A 430 -19.45 -12.98 -20.97
C LEU A 430 -20.75 -13.27 -20.21
N TYR A 431 -20.99 -14.54 -19.84
CA TYR A 431 -22.14 -14.93 -19.03
C TYR A 431 -22.01 -14.44 -17.58
N TYR A 432 -20.81 -14.47 -17.03
CA TYR A 432 -20.54 -14.00 -15.67
C TYR A 432 -20.80 -12.49 -15.54
N GLU A 433 -20.40 -11.71 -16.55
CA GLU A 433 -20.66 -10.26 -16.61
C GLU A 433 -22.16 -9.94 -16.79
N LEU A 434 -22.86 -10.67 -17.67
CA LEU A 434 -24.31 -10.49 -17.83
C LEU A 434 -25.09 -10.85 -16.55
N VAL A 435 -24.68 -11.90 -15.86
CA VAL A 435 -25.26 -12.29 -14.57
C VAL A 435 -24.93 -11.25 -13.50
N ARG A 436 -23.71 -10.68 -13.47
CA ARG A 436 -23.30 -9.62 -12.54
C ARG A 436 -24.10 -8.32 -12.75
N ILE A 437 -24.29 -7.88 -13.99
CA ILE A 437 -24.98 -6.63 -14.33
C ILE A 437 -26.50 -6.76 -14.17
N TYR A 438 -27.10 -7.88 -14.56
CA TYR A 438 -28.56 -8.05 -14.55
C TYR A 438 -29.09 -8.89 -13.39
N HIS A 439 -28.24 -9.24 -12.41
CA HIS A 439 -28.70 -9.85 -11.17
C HIS A 439 -29.77 -8.96 -10.53
N PRO A 440 -30.88 -9.48 -10.00
CA PRO A 440 -31.95 -8.64 -9.43
C PRO A 440 -31.47 -7.68 -8.33
N ASP A 441 -30.39 -8.06 -7.65
CA ASP A 441 -29.77 -7.28 -6.57
C ASP A 441 -28.57 -6.43 -7.02
N SER A 442 -28.23 -6.40 -8.31
CA SER A 442 -27.15 -5.56 -8.82
C SER A 442 -27.53 -4.07 -8.73
N PRO A 443 -26.55 -3.16 -8.59
CA PRO A 443 -26.82 -1.71 -8.59
C PRO A 443 -27.60 -1.25 -9.83
N VAL A 444 -27.32 -1.87 -10.99
CA VAL A 444 -27.98 -1.58 -12.28
C VAL A 444 -29.43 -2.09 -12.33
N ALA A 445 -29.71 -3.24 -11.71
CA ALA A 445 -31.04 -3.83 -11.70
C ALA A 445 -31.95 -3.25 -10.60
N ARG A 446 -31.40 -2.70 -9.51
CA ARG A 446 -32.17 -2.03 -8.44
C ARG A 446 -32.93 -0.80 -8.91
N VAL A 447 -32.57 -0.24 -10.06
CA VAL A 447 -33.27 0.88 -10.70
C VAL A 447 -34.65 0.47 -11.26
N TYR A 448 -34.89 -0.83 -11.47
CA TYR A 448 -36.16 -1.36 -11.97
C TYR A 448 -36.95 -2.06 -10.84
N PRO A 449 -38.30 -2.11 -10.94
CA PRO A 449 -39.11 -2.86 -9.99
C PRO A 449 -38.67 -4.33 -9.89
N PRO A 450 -38.72 -4.95 -8.69
CA PRO A 450 -38.21 -6.31 -8.46
C PRO A 450 -38.74 -7.34 -9.46
N GLU A 451 -40.03 -7.27 -9.84
CA GLU A 451 -40.60 -8.19 -10.83
C GLU A 451 -39.96 -8.06 -12.23
N VAL A 452 -39.55 -6.85 -12.62
CA VAL A 452 -38.94 -6.57 -13.92
C VAL A 452 -37.48 -7.03 -13.94
N SER A 453 -36.74 -6.76 -12.86
CA SER A 453 -35.34 -7.19 -12.71
C SER A 453 -35.22 -8.71 -12.70
N GLN A 454 -36.16 -9.37 -12.03
CA GLN A 454 -36.23 -10.82 -11.96
C GLN A 454 -36.64 -11.44 -13.30
N ALA A 455 -37.63 -10.88 -14.00
CA ALA A 455 -38.01 -11.33 -15.34
C ALA A 455 -36.86 -11.19 -16.35
N ARG A 456 -36.09 -10.09 -16.28
CA ARG A 456 -34.90 -9.86 -17.12
C ARG A 456 -33.80 -10.87 -16.83
N PHE A 457 -33.54 -11.14 -15.55
CA PHE A 457 -32.56 -12.14 -15.14
C PHE A 457 -32.93 -13.56 -15.62
N HIS A 458 -34.22 -13.93 -15.52
CA HIS A 458 -34.73 -15.20 -16.03
C HIS A 458 -34.66 -15.30 -17.56
N ALA A 459 -34.91 -14.21 -18.29
CA ALA A 459 -34.78 -14.17 -19.75
C ALA A 459 -33.32 -14.39 -20.22
N ILE A 460 -32.35 -13.79 -19.51
CA ILE A 460 -30.91 -13.97 -19.78
C ILE A 460 -30.49 -15.41 -19.50
N SER A 461 -30.96 -15.99 -18.38
CA SER A 461 -30.69 -17.38 -18.02
C SER A 461 -31.27 -18.36 -19.05
N ALA A 462 -32.50 -18.13 -19.52
CA ALA A 462 -33.16 -18.95 -20.53
C ALA A 462 -32.50 -18.83 -21.92
N ALA A 463 -32.05 -17.64 -22.31
CA ALA A 463 -31.27 -17.43 -23.53
C ALA A 463 -29.92 -18.16 -23.46
N TYR A 464 -29.29 -18.17 -22.30
CA TYR A 464 -28.03 -18.86 -22.07
C TYR A 464 -28.16 -20.39 -22.12
N ASP A 465 -29.20 -20.94 -21.49
CA ASP A 465 -29.53 -22.36 -21.59
C ASP A 465 -29.78 -22.78 -23.04
N THR A 466 -30.48 -21.94 -23.82
CA THR A 466 -30.71 -22.17 -25.26
C THR A 466 -29.41 -22.20 -26.05
N LEU A 467 -28.46 -21.29 -25.77
CA LEU A 467 -27.15 -21.23 -26.43
C LEU A 467 -26.25 -22.42 -26.06
N ARG A 468 -26.42 -23.00 -24.87
CA ARG A 468 -25.75 -24.22 -24.43
C ARG A 468 -26.46 -25.51 -24.88
N GLY A 469 -27.53 -25.39 -25.67
CA GLY A 469 -28.29 -26.53 -26.18
C GLY A 469 -29.22 -27.19 -25.17
N ARG A 470 -29.45 -26.58 -23.99
CA ARG A 470 -30.49 -27.00 -23.05
C ARG A 470 -31.83 -26.43 -23.52
N LYS A 471 -32.82 -27.30 -23.73
CA LYS A 471 -34.20 -26.86 -24.03
C LYS A 471 -34.86 -26.32 -22.75
N PRO A 472 -35.56 -25.18 -22.81
CA PRO A 472 -36.22 -24.62 -21.64
C PRO A 472 -37.47 -25.45 -21.31
N GLY A 473 -37.49 -26.04 -20.12
CA GLY A 473 -38.66 -26.77 -19.63
C GLY A 473 -38.39 -27.59 -18.38
N ALA A 474 -38.46 -26.94 -17.21
CA ALA A 474 -39.01 -27.49 -15.96
C ALA A 474 -38.78 -26.47 -14.84
N VAL A 475 -39.76 -25.59 -14.63
CA VAL A 475 -39.93 -24.88 -13.36
C VAL A 475 -40.48 -25.89 -12.37
N ALA A 476 -39.88 -26.01 -11.18
CA ALA A 476 -40.51 -26.63 -10.04
C ALA A 476 -40.21 -25.79 -8.80
N ASP A 477 -41.30 -25.20 -8.30
CA ASP A 477 -41.46 -24.56 -7.00
C ASP A 477 -40.94 -25.45 -5.87
N GLU A 478 -40.27 -24.86 -4.87
CA GLU A 478 -40.55 -25.11 -3.44
C GLU A 478 -39.80 -24.08 -2.57
N ALA A 479 -40.58 -23.40 -1.73
CA ALA A 479 -40.14 -22.42 -0.74
C ALA A 479 -39.95 -23.08 0.64
N GLY A 480 -38.80 -22.86 1.30
CA GLY A 480 -38.59 -23.23 2.71
C GLY A 480 -37.11 -23.23 3.15
N PRO A 481 -36.78 -22.90 4.42
CA PRO A 481 -35.69 -21.99 4.72
C PRO A 481 -34.46 -22.67 5.32
N THR A 482 -33.30 -22.59 4.65
CA THR A 482 -32.01 -22.90 5.29
C THR A 482 -30.86 -22.08 4.71
N ARG A 483 -30.28 -21.25 5.58
CA ARG A 483 -28.98 -20.55 5.50
C ARG A 483 -28.61 -19.89 4.17
N ARG A 484 -28.93 -18.59 4.08
CA ARG A 484 -28.23 -17.61 3.25
C ARG A 484 -26.73 -17.68 3.55
N HIS A 485 -25.93 -17.99 2.54
CA HIS A 485 -24.52 -17.61 2.52
C HIS A 485 -24.41 -16.31 1.71
N ASP A 486 -23.93 -15.25 2.36
CA ASP A 486 -23.72 -13.93 1.76
C ASP A 486 -22.66 -14.00 0.65
N PHE A 487 -22.91 -13.33 -0.48
CA PHE A 487 -21.98 -13.31 -1.61
C PHE A 487 -20.72 -12.46 -1.34
N HIS A 488 -20.77 -11.53 -0.37
CA HIS A 488 -19.58 -10.88 0.20
C HIS A 488 -18.61 -11.89 0.82
N ASP A 489 -19.08 -13.07 1.21
CA ASP A 489 -18.25 -14.12 1.76
C ASP A 489 -17.50 -14.90 0.66
N LEU A 490 -17.91 -14.81 -0.62
CA LEU A 490 -17.27 -15.52 -1.74
C LEU A 490 -16.07 -14.77 -2.34
N SER A 491 -16.10 -13.43 -2.49
CA SER A 491 -14.89 -12.69 -2.91
C SER A 491 -13.83 -12.71 -1.80
N ASN A 492 -14.26 -12.54 -0.54
CA ASN A 492 -13.44 -12.76 0.62
C ASN A 492 -12.95 -14.21 0.71
N ALA A 493 -13.74 -15.22 0.32
CA ALA A 493 -13.28 -16.61 0.31
C ALA A 493 -12.26 -16.90 -0.80
N VAL A 494 -12.38 -16.28 -1.98
CA VAL A 494 -11.43 -16.43 -3.09
C VAL A 494 -10.13 -15.70 -2.80
N TRP A 495 -10.20 -14.48 -2.25
CA TRP A 495 -9.05 -13.74 -1.76
C TRP A 495 -8.39 -14.46 -0.57
N ARG A 496 -9.16 -14.94 0.43
CA ARG A 496 -8.65 -15.81 1.50
C ARG A 496 -8.06 -17.12 0.95
N ALA A 497 -8.56 -17.66 -0.16
CA ALA A 497 -7.98 -18.82 -0.81
C ALA A 497 -6.63 -18.49 -1.49
N LYS A 498 -6.51 -17.33 -2.14
CA LYS A 498 -5.23 -16.80 -2.69
C LYS A 498 -4.23 -16.53 -1.56
N GLN A 499 -4.69 -15.95 -0.44
CA GLN A 499 -3.88 -15.72 0.77
C GLN A 499 -3.46 -17.03 1.46
N ARG A 500 -4.34 -18.02 1.57
CA ARG A 500 -3.98 -19.37 2.07
C ARG A 500 -2.94 -20.03 1.18
N GLN A 501 -3.07 -19.93 -0.14
CA GLN A 501 -2.06 -20.45 -1.07
C GLN A 501 -0.74 -19.68 -1.00
N ARG A 502 -0.75 -18.36 -0.72
CA ARG A 502 0.46 -17.55 -0.48
C ARG A 502 1.11 -17.92 0.87
N ALA A 503 0.32 -18.07 1.95
CA ALA A 503 0.79 -18.53 3.26
C ALA A 503 1.41 -19.94 3.20
N ASP A 504 0.79 -20.85 2.44
CA ASP A 504 1.31 -22.21 2.24
C ASP A 504 2.66 -22.18 1.49
N LYS A 505 2.84 -21.27 0.52
CA LYS A 505 4.10 -21.10 -0.23
C LYS A 505 5.23 -20.43 0.59
N LEU A 506 4.90 -19.50 1.49
CA LEU A 506 5.86 -18.85 2.39
C LEU A 506 6.29 -19.76 3.56
N SER A 507 5.54 -20.84 3.83
CA SER A 507 5.85 -21.79 4.90
C SER A 507 6.96 -22.79 4.52
N VAL A 508 8.21 -22.34 4.47
CA VAL A 508 9.35 -23.28 4.60
C VAL A 508 9.43 -23.71 6.07
N GLY A 509 8.75 -24.83 6.37
CA GLY A 509 8.78 -25.66 7.58
C GLY A 509 9.44 -25.07 8.84
N ARG A 510 8.63 -24.46 9.72
CA ARG A 510 9.04 -24.14 11.09
C ARG A 510 8.26 -25.02 12.06
N ASP A 511 8.93 -26.01 12.64
CA ASP A 511 8.40 -26.92 13.67
C ASP A 511 8.13 -26.13 14.97
N ASP A 512 6.87 -25.92 15.32
CA ASP A 512 6.41 -25.09 16.45
C ASP A 512 6.66 -25.71 17.84
N ARG A 513 7.31 -26.88 17.91
CA ARG A 513 7.60 -27.61 19.17
C ARG A 513 8.52 -26.87 20.15
N TRP A 514 9.27 -25.89 19.66
CA TRP A 514 10.03 -24.96 20.50
C TRP A 514 9.09 -24.17 21.42
N LYS A 515 7.98 -23.64 20.91
CA LYS A 515 7.13 -22.69 21.65
C LYS A 515 6.44 -23.38 22.82
N ASP A 516 5.98 -24.61 22.60
CA ASP A 516 5.44 -25.46 23.66
C ASP A 516 6.49 -25.72 24.74
N SER A 517 7.74 -25.96 24.37
CA SER A 517 8.84 -26.18 25.32
C SER A 517 9.13 -24.95 26.18
N ILE A 518 9.02 -23.74 25.62
CA ILE A 518 9.16 -22.48 26.37
C ILE A 518 7.96 -22.25 27.29
N ILE A 519 6.74 -22.49 26.83
CA ILE A 519 5.52 -22.30 27.62
C ILE A 519 5.49 -23.27 28.79
N PHE A 520 5.79 -24.56 28.57
CA PHE A 520 5.90 -25.54 29.65
C PHE A 520 7.05 -25.19 30.61
N GLY A 521 8.20 -24.73 30.10
CA GLY A 521 9.31 -24.26 30.93
C GLY A 521 8.92 -23.10 31.86
N ALA A 522 8.18 -22.11 31.34
CA ALA A 522 7.71 -20.96 32.12
C ALA A 522 6.68 -21.35 33.19
N ILE A 523 5.76 -22.27 32.88
CA ILE A 523 4.77 -22.78 33.84
C ILE A 523 5.45 -23.57 34.96
N PHE A 524 6.43 -24.42 34.65
CA PHE A 524 7.18 -25.16 35.65
C PHE A 524 8.02 -24.24 36.55
N LEU A 525 8.62 -23.19 35.98
CA LEU A 525 9.39 -22.20 36.73
C LEU A 525 8.49 -21.41 37.69
N ALA A 526 7.34 -20.94 37.22
CA ALA A 526 6.37 -20.22 38.05
C ALA A 526 5.80 -21.11 39.17
N GLY A 527 5.47 -22.37 38.86
CA GLY A 527 5.03 -23.35 39.86
C GLY A 527 6.11 -23.66 40.90
N GLY A 528 7.37 -23.80 40.47
CA GLY A 528 8.51 -24.02 41.35
C GLY A 528 8.76 -22.83 42.29
N ILE A 529 8.67 -21.59 41.79
CA ILE A 529 8.80 -20.37 42.59
C ILE A 529 7.67 -20.29 43.62
N PHE A 530 6.43 -20.61 43.25
CA PHE A 530 5.29 -20.59 44.17
C PHE A 530 5.41 -21.64 45.28
N ILE A 531 5.86 -22.86 44.94
CA ILE A 531 6.11 -23.92 45.93
C ILE A 531 7.27 -23.50 46.86
N LEU A 532 8.32 -22.90 46.34
CA LEU A 532 9.46 -22.44 47.14
C LEU A 532 9.05 -21.29 48.09
N GLN A 533 8.28 -20.32 47.61
CA GLN A 533 7.76 -19.22 48.43
C GLN A 533 6.85 -19.72 49.55
N THR A 534 5.97 -20.70 49.27
CA THR A 534 5.09 -21.29 50.29
C THR A 534 5.87 -22.15 51.30
N HIS A 535 6.93 -22.83 50.87
CA HIS A 535 7.81 -23.58 51.77
C HIS A 535 8.60 -22.67 52.71
N PHE A 536 9.15 -21.56 52.19
CA PHE A 536 9.84 -20.53 52.99
C PHE A 536 8.90 -19.82 53.96
N ALA A 537 7.67 -19.49 53.53
CA ALA A 537 6.66 -18.91 54.40
C ALA A 537 6.27 -19.86 55.54
N ARG A 538 6.11 -21.16 55.26
CA ARG A 538 5.84 -22.19 56.27
C ARG A 538 7.00 -22.39 57.25
N THR A 539 8.25 -22.42 56.77
CA THR A 539 9.42 -22.54 57.67
C THR A 539 9.62 -21.31 58.54
N LYS A 540 9.33 -20.11 58.03
CA LYS A 540 9.37 -18.87 58.81
C LYS A 540 8.31 -18.84 59.91
N ALA A 541 7.09 -19.31 59.62
CA ALA A 541 6.02 -19.43 60.61
C ALA A 541 6.33 -20.48 61.70
N ILE A 542 6.96 -21.60 61.34
CA ILE A 542 7.37 -22.66 62.30
C ILE A 542 8.55 -22.18 63.18
N ASN A 543 9.49 -21.40 62.65
CA ASN A 543 10.57 -20.83 63.47
C ASN A 543 10.08 -19.76 64.46
N GLN A 544 8.99 -19.05 64.14
CA GLN A 544 8.39 -18.06 65.04
C GLN A 544 7.59 -18.69 66.20
N THR A 545 7.11 -19.93 66.07
CA THR A 545 6.46 -20.68 67.16
C THR A 545 7.43 -21.41 68.08
N LEU A 546 8.65 -21.71 67.62
CA LEU A 546 9.71 -22.34 68.42
C LEU A 546 10.57 -21.34 69.21
N HIS A 547 10.62 -20.06 68.81
CA HIS A 547 11.30 -18.99 69.53
C HIS A 547 10.45 -17.70 69.55
N PRO A 548 9.65 -17.46 70.61
CA PRO A 548 8.92 -16.19 70.73
C PRO A 548 9.91 -15.03 70.98
N PRO A 549 9.78 -13.90 70.27
CA PRO A 549 10.61 -12.74 70.55
C PRO A 549 10.19 -12.09 71.88
N VAL A 550 11.19 -11.76 72.70
CA VAL A 550 11.05 -10.95 73.91
C VAL A 550 10.59 -9.53 73.53
N SER A 551 9.66 -9.01 74.35
CA SER A 551 8.99 -7.70 74.33
C SER A 551 9.70 -6.53 73.63
N SER A 552 8.94 -5.75 72.85
CA SER A 552 9.30 -4.38 72.47
C SER A 552 8.30 -3.37 73.03
N SER A 553 8.32 -3.16 74.35
CA SER A 553 7.61 -2.03 75.01
C SER A 553 8.30 -0.67 74.81
N SER A 554 9.24 -0.57 73.87
CA SER A 554 10.07 0.62 73.65
C SER A 554 9.73 1.42 72.40
N ARG A 555 8.77 0.98 71.56
CA ARG A 555 8.39 1.69 70.33
C ARG A 555 7.14 2.57 70.44
N GLU A 556 6.18 2.24 71.31
CA GLU A 556 4.97 3.06 71.52
C GLU A 556 5.24 4.37 72.30
N ARG A 557 6.35 4.46 73.05
CA ARG A 557 6.72 5.69 73.78
C ARG A 557 7.33 6.77 72.89
N SER A 558 7.88 6.40 71.73
CA SER A 558 8.55 7.33 70.80
C SER A 558 7.57 8.10 69.89
N GLU A 559 6.41 7.52 69.57
CA GLU A 559 5.43 8.15 68.68
C GLU A 559 4.50 9.10 69.43
N SER A 560 4.17 8.79 70.70
CA SER A 560 3.37 9.66 71.56
C SER A 560 4.08 10.99 71.89
N GLN A 561 5.41 11.00 72.03
CA GLN A 561 6.16 12.22 72.31
C GLN A 561 6.34 13.14 71.08
N LYS A 562 6.39 12.59 69.86
CA LYS A 562 6.47 13.41 68.63
C LYS A 562 5.13 14.07 68.27
N ALA A 563 4.01 13.43 68.57
CA ALA A 563 2.68 14.00 68.36
C ALA A 563 2.35 15.18 69.30
N SER A 564 2.95 15.23 70.50
CA SER A 564 2.76 16.33 71.46
C SER A 564 3.60 17.57 71.16
N ALA A 565 4.71 17.43 70.42
CA ALA A 565 5.53 18.56 69.98
C ALA A 565 4.90 19.27 68.77
N ALA A 566 4.36 18.53 67.80
CA ALA A 566 3.73 19.11 66.60
C ALA A 566 2.45 19.90 66.90
N ARG A 567 1.69 19.55 67.96
CA ARG A 567 0.49 20.30 68.37
C ARG A 567 0.77 21.61 69.11
N ARG A 568 2.02 21.88 69.52
CA ARG A 568 2.40 23.15 70.17
C ARG A 568 2.81 24.24 69.17
N ASP A 569 3.17 23.85 67.95
CA ASP A 569 3.57 24.81 66.90
C ASP A 569 2.38 25.31 66.07
N GLU A 570 1.25 24.58 66.00
CA GLU A 570 0.04 25.05 65.29
C GLU A 570 -0.80 26.07 66.09
N ASP A 571 -0.75 26.05 67.43
CA ASP A 571 -1.47 27.03 68.28
C ASP A 571 -0.78 28.41 68.35
N LEU A 572 0.42 28.55 67.75
CA LEU A 572 1.16 29.82 67.68
C LEU A 572 0.97 30.59 66.36
N LEU A 573 0.21 30.05 65.40
CA LEU A 573 -0.02 30.66 64.09
C LEU A 573 -1.46 31.09 63.82
N ALA A 574 -2.34 31.07 64.83
CA ALA A 574 -3.73 31.53 64.70
C ALA A 574 -4.05 32.64 65.72
N ALA A 575 -3.73 33.89 65.38
CA ALA A 575 -4.34 35.06 66.02
C ALA A 575 -4.65 36.14 64.95
N PRO A 576 -5.78 36.87 65.07
CA PRO A 576 -6.44 37.53 63.94
C PRO A 576 -5.93 38.96 63.68
N ALA A 577 -6.03 39.39 62.42
CA ALA A 577 -5.80 40.75 61.98
C ALA A 577 -7.05 41.63 62.15
N SER A 578 -6.91 42.77 62.82
CA SER A 578 -7.82 43.91 62.67
C SER A 578 -7.12 45.25 62.94
N GLU A 579 -7.28 46.16 61.98
CA GLU A 579 -7.43 47.62 62.13
C GLU A 579 -6.20 48.57 62.19
N LEU A 580 -6.05 49.28 61.05
CA LEU A 580 -6.23 50.74 60.87
C LEU A 580 -5.05 51.73 61.14
N SER A 581 -4.39 52.10 60.03
CA SER A 581 -4.12 53.48 59.54
C SER A 581 -3.12 54.43 60.26
N PRO A 582 -2.58 55.45 59.54
CA PRO A 582 -1.19 55.88 59.71
C PRO A 582 -0.97 57.29 60.28
N ASP A 583 0.29 57.51 60.64
CA ASP A 583 1.01 58.73 61.00
C ASP A 583 0.41 60.10 60.61
N SER A 584 0.43 61.01 61.59
CA SER A 584 0.64 62.45 61.39
C SER A 584 1.32 63.05 62.63
N ASP A 585 2.58 63.46 62.50
CA ASP A 585 2.98 64.88 62.50
C ASP A 585 4.49 65.08 62.73
N LEU A 586 5.09 65.84 61.80
CA LEU A 586 6.23 66.72 62.04
C LEU A 586 5.71 68.14 62.40
N PRO A 587 6.50 69.01 63.06
CA PRO A 587 5.99 70.24 63.63
C PRO A 587 5.94 71.44 62.66
N ARG A 588 4.93 72.30 62.90
CA ARG A 588 4.73 73.73 62.53
C ARG A 588 5.81 74.42 61.68
N VAL A 589 5.40 75.04 60.56
CA VAL A 589 4.99 76.47 60.40
C VAL A 589 4.07 76.59 59.19
#